data_AF-A0A7S1MN12-F1
#
_entry.id   AF-A0A7S1MN12-F1
#
_cell.length_a   1.000
_cell.length_b   1.000
_cell.length_c   1.000
_cell.angle_alpha   90.00
_cell.angle_beta   90.00
_cell.angle_gamma   90.00
#
_symmetry.space_group_name_H-M   'P 1'
#
loop_
_entity.id
_entity.type
_entity.pdbx_description
1 polymer ?
#
loop_
_entity_poly.entity_id
_entity_poly.type
_entity_poly.pdbx_seq_one_letter_code
_entity_poly.pdbx_strand_id
1 'polypeptide(L)'
;ELRAALAQLTTPAGRGAAALTCAGLSPEGVEVVWFELGRSPPGEPHVPGQMVAIDRVGGCVVVALRGSSGPRDILVDLDCEPEEVEFDGRPGLAHKGMLKSALKLDDCLAAAAQAALERLPPEQQKILLCGHSLGAGVAALLAKRWNDSGSPRFATEVRCLAFGCPQVLDADSAEVACRHTTSFVYGPDIVPRLSLASATDLRDVLVRLHDPVAHGLDPCLQAGSLLAA
;
A
#
# COMPACT_ATOMS: atom_id res chain seq x y z
N GLU A 1 36.12 4.37 -15.67
CA GLU A 1 34.76 4.95 -15.73
C GLU A 1 33.67 3.90 -15.51
N LEU A 2 33.57 2.85 -16.35
CA LEU A 2 32.51 1.82 -16.23
C LEU A 2 32.44 1.10 -14.86
N ARG A 3 33.59 0.76 -14.25
CA ARG A 3 33.64 0.12 -12.92
C ARG A 3 33.14 1.04 -11.79
N ALA A 4 33.37 2.34 -11.89
CA ALA A 4 32.90 3.32 -10.91
C ALA A 4 31.39 3.53 -11.03
N ALA A 5 30.87 3.57 -12.26
CA ALA A 5 29.43 3.60 -12.53
C ALA A 5 28.73 2.32 -12.03
N LEU A 6 29.32 1.14 -12.25
CA LEU A 6 28.80 -0.12 -11.71
C LEU A 6 28.82 -0.14 -10.18
N ALA A 7 29.88 0.35 -9.54
CA ALA A 7 29.97 0.42 -8.10
C ALA A 7 28.86 1.31 -7.50
N GLN A 8 28.57 2.45 -8.12
CA GLN A 8 27.46 3.32 -7.69
C GLN A 8 26.11 2.60 -7.76
N LEU A 9 25.84 1.83 -8.82
CA LEU A 9 24.60 1.05 -8.98
C LEU A 9 24.41 -0.07 -7.94
N THR A 10 25.40 -0.38 -7.12
CA THR A 10 25.28 -1.34 -6.01
C THR A 10 24.85 -0.70 -4.69
N THR A 11 24.92 0.63 -4.59
CA THR A 11 24.50 1.39 -3.40
C THR A 11 23.00 1.69 -3.42
N PRO A 12 22.34 1.88 -2.26
CA PRO A 12 20.95 2.34 -2.22
C PRO A 12 20.73 3.64 -2.99
N ALA A 13 21.64 4.61 -2.84
CA ALA A 13 21.57 5.89 -3.54
C ALA A 13 21.67 5.74 -5.06
N GLY A 14 22.60 4.92 -5.57
CA GLY A 14 22.72 4.69 -7.01
C GLY A 14 21.59 3.86 -7.60
N ARG A 15 21.08 2.85 -6.88
CA ARG A 15 19.87 2.11 -7.28
C ARG A 15 18.65 3.02 -7.31
N GLY A 16 18.51 3.88 -6.31
CA GLY A 16 17.45 4.89 -6.22
C GLY A 16 17.51 5.93 -7.34
N ALA A 17 18.68 6.50 -7.61
CA ALA A 17 18.87 7.46 -8.70
C ALA A 17 18.53 6.85 -10.08
N ALA A 18 18.92 5.58 -10.29
CA ALA A 18 18.52 4.84 -11.49
C ALA A 18 16.99 4.65 -11.56
N ALA A 19 16.35 4.29 -10.44
CA ALA A 19 14.90 4.15 -10.38
C ALA A 19 14.16 5.47 -10.67
N LEU A 20 14.61 6.60 -10.11
CA LEU A 20 14.08 7.93 -10.39
C LEU A 20 14.22 8.28 -11.87
N THR A 21 15.40 8.04 -12.45
CA THR A 21 15.66 8.30 -13.88
C THR A 21 14.76 7.46 -14.78
N CYS A 22 14.59 6.17 -14.47
CA CYS A 22 13.67 5.28 -15.19
C CYS A 22 12.20 5.72 -15.06
N ALA A 23 11.83 6.36 -13.95
CA ALA A 23 10.51 6.95 -13.73
C ALA A 23 10.35 8.33 -14.39
N GLY A 24 11.38 8.87 -15.03
CA GLY A 24 11.37 10.21 -15.63
C GLY A 24 11.41 11.34 -14.60
N LEU A 25 11.85 11.06 -13.38
CA LEU A 25 11.99 12.04 -12.30
C LEU A 25 13.42 12.59 -12.29
N SER A 26 13.54 13.91 -12.15
CA SER A 26 14.85 14.53 -11.92
C SER A 26 15.38 14.10 -10.55
N PRO A 27 16.64 13.65 -10.44
CA PRO A 27 17.27 13.40 -9.15
C PRO A 27 17.65 14.70 -8.42
N GLU A 28 17.53 15.87 -9.07
CA GLU A 28 17.83 17.15 -8.43
C GLU A 28 16.86 17.43 -7.28
N GLY A 29 17.41 17.61 -6.08
CA GLY A 29 16.63 17.88 -4.87
C GLY A 29 15.97 16.64 -4.26
N VAL A 30 16.07 15.46 -4.88
CA VAL A 30 15.56 14.20 -4.35
C VAL A 30 16.72 13.24 -4.07
N GLU A 31 16.89 12.87 -2.79
CA GLU A 31 17.96 11.99 -2.36
C GLU A 31 17.39 10.66 -1.86
N VAL A 32 17.67 9.56 -2.56
CA VAL A 32 17.27 8.22 -2.11
C VAL A 32 18.26 7.70 -1.08
N VAL A 33 17.78 7.51 0.15
CA VAL A 33 18.61 7.04 1.29
C VAL A 33 18.44 5.55 1.56
N TRP A 34 17.33 4.97 1.09
CA TRP A 34 17.04 3.55 1.22
C TRP A 34 16.33 3.05 -0.04
N PHE A 35 16.69 1.87 -0.53
CA PHE A 35 16.06 1.25 -1.70
C PHE A 35 16.21 -0.27 -1.69
N GLU A 36 15.10 -1.02 -1.66
CA GLU A 36 15.11 -2.47 -1.95
C GLU A 36 14.01 -2.84 -2.96
N LEU A 37 14.33 -3.78 -3.85
CA LEU A 37 13.43 -4.20 -4.94
C LEU A 37 12.27 -5.12 -4.48
N GLY A 38 12.24 -5.52 -3.22
CA GLY A 38 11.31 -6.50 -2.68
C GLY A 38 11.78 -7.92 -3.01
N ARG A 39 11.91 -8.76 -1.98
CA ARG A 39 12.23 -10.19 -2.12
C ARG A 39 11.46 -10.93 -1.03
N SER A 40 10.63 -11.88 -1.44
CA SER A 40 10.06 -12.86 -0.52
C SER A 40 10.49 -14.26 -0.96
N PRO A 41 11.18 -15.02 -0.10
CA PRO A 41 11.33 -16.45 -0.30
C PRO A 41 9.95 -17.13 -0.40
N PRO A 42 9.86 -18.28 -1.08
CA PRO A 42 8.63 -19.07 -1.09
C PRO A 42 8.15 -19.38 0.34
N GLY A 43 6.89 -19.09 0.64
CA GLY A 43 6.28 -19.38 1.95
C GLY A 43 6.42 -18.27 3.02
N GLU A 44 7.15 -17.18 2.73
CA GLU A 44 7.17 -16.00 3.59
C GLU A 44 6.16 -14.94 3.15
N PRO A 45 5.70 -14.07 4.08
CA PRO A 45 4.88 -12.90 3.72
C PRO A 45 5.53 -12.07 2.62
N HIS A 46 4.71 -11.55 1.70
CA HIS A 46 5.17 -10.65 0.64
C HIS A 46 5.80 -9.39 1.26
N VAL A 47 7.00 -9.04 0.83
CA VAL A 47 7.66 -7.78 1.19
C VAL A 47 7.74 -6.94 -0.07
N PRO A 48 6.91 -5.88 -0.18
CA PRO A 48 6.94 -5.02 -1.36
C PRO A 48 8.31 -4.36 -1.51
N GLY A 49 8.67 -4.06 -2.75
CA GLY A 49 9.80 -3.17 -3.01
C GLY A 49 9.53 -1.82 -2.33
N GLN A 50 10.53 -1.25 -1.69
CA GLN A 50 10.37 -0.02 -0.94
C GLN A 50 11.52 0.94 -1.20
N MET A 51 11.24 2.21 -1.00
CA MET A 51 12.21 3.30 -1.13
C MET A 51 11.93 4.36 -0.07
N VAL A 52 12.98 4.89 0.55
CA VAL A 52 12.91 6.11 1.36
C VAL A 52 13.76 7.18 0.68
N ALA A 53 13.16 8.34 0.43
CA ALA A 53 13.81 9.47 -0.22
C ALA A 53 13.55 10.77 0.55
N ILE A 54 14.53 11.66 0.53
CA ILE A 54 14.41 13.03 1.02
C ILE A 54 14.09 13.91 -0.18
N ASP A 55 12.89 14.47 -0.22
CA ASP A 55 12.52 15.51 -1.18
C ASP A 55 12.75 16.90 -0.55
N ARG A 56 13.83 17.54 -0.97
CA ARG A 56 14.23 18.88 -0.50
C ARG A 56 13.44 19.99 -1.19
N VAL A 57 12.81 19.72 -2.33
CA VAL A 57 12.00 20.70 -3.05
C VAL A 57 10.61 20.78 -2.42
N GLY A 58 9.99 19.62 -2.19
CA GLY A 58 8.70 19.50 -1.50
C GLY A 58 8.80 19.66 0.02
N GLY A 59 10.00 19.51 0.60
CA GLY A 59 10.22 19.57 2.04
C GLY A 59 9.52 18.41 2.75
N CYS A 60 9.86 17.18 2.40
CA CYS A 60 9.33 16.00 3.06
C CYS A 60 10.23 14.76 2.88
N VAL A 61 9.99 13.75 3.70
CA VAL A 61 10.51 12.39 3.53
C VAL A 61 9.42 11.55 2.86
N VAL A 62 9.76 10.96 1.72
CA VAL A 62 8.86 10.08 0.97
C VAL A 62 9.20 8.63 1.26
N VAL A 63 8.21 7.85 1.67
CA VAL A 63 8.29 6.38 1.82
C VAL A 63 7.39 5.76 0.75
N ALA A 64 7.99 5.24 -0.32
CA ALA A 64 7.28 4.67 -1.44
C ALA A 64 7.30 3.14 -1.40
N LEU A 65 6.13 2.52 -1.53
CA LEU A 65 5.95 1.06 -1.57
C LEU A 65 5.41 0.62 -2.93
N ARG A 66 6.14 -0.29 -3.57
CA ARG A 66 5.79 -0.87 -4.86
C ARG A 66 4.65 -1.87 -4.70
N GLY A 67 3.73 -1.90 -5.65
CA GLY A 67 2.76 -2.98 -5.78
C GLY A 67 3.38 -4.32 -6.22
N SER A 68 2.52 -5.34 -6.32
CA SER A 68 2.84 -6.67 -6.81
C SER A 68 3.48 -6.62 -8.20
N SER A 69 4.58 -7.36 -8.40
CA SER A 69 5.27 -7.45 -9.70
C SER A 69 4.92 -8.70 -10.49
N GLY A 70 4.15 -9.62 -9.92
CA GLY A 70 3.70 -10.81 -10.60
C GLY A 70 2.34 -11.33 -10.10
N PRO A 71 1.66 -12.17 -10.90
CA PRO A 71 0.35 -12.75 -10.55
C PRO A 71 0.39 -13.67 -9.32
N ARG A 72 1.57 -14.25 -9.00
CA ARG A 72 1.76 -15.02 -7.76
C ARG A 72 1.71 -14.16 -6.50
N ASP A 73 2.21 -12.93 -6.57
CA ASP A 73 2.16 -11.98 -5.45
C ASP A 73 0.68 -11.68 -5.14
N ILE A 74 -0.11 -11.36 -6.18
CA ILE A 74 -1.56 -11.11 -6.05
C ILE A 74 -2.28 -12.30 -5.38
N LEU A 75 -2.04 -13.54 -5.81
CA LEU A 75 -2.70 -14.73 -5.25
C LEU A 75 -2.31 -15.03 -3.80
N VAL A 76 -1.07 -14.75 -3.39
CA VAL A 76 -0.61 -14.94 -2.00
C VAL A 76 -1.08 -13.79 -1.12
N ASP A 77 -1.20 -12.58 -1.68
CA ASP A 77 -1.68 -11.38 -1.00
C ASP A 77 -3.21 -11.28 -0.94
N LEU A 78 -3.92 -12.15 -1.67
CA LEU A 78 -5.37 -12.36 -1.56
C LEU A 78 -5.75 -13.34 -0.44
N ASP A 79 -4.88 -13.56 0.54
CA ASP A 79 -5.31 -14.04 1.86
C ASP A 79 -6.15 -12.93 2.51
N CYS A 80 -7.40 -12.81 2.03
CA CYS A 80 -8.35 -11.77 2.37
C CYS A 80 -9.06 -12.02 3.71
N GLU A 81 -8.48 -12.88 4.54
CA GLU A 81 -8.90 -13.01 5.93
C GLU A 81 -8.71 -11.65 6.64
N PRO A 82 -9.75 -11.17 7.34
CA PRO A 82 -9.57 -10.05 8.25
C PRO A 82 -8.77 -10.50 9.46
N GLU A 83 -7.79 -9.69 9.86
CA GLU A 83 -7.06 -9.83 11.13
C GLU A 83 -7.54 -8.72 12.08
N GLU A 84 -7.79 -9.09 13.34
CA GLU A 84 -8.10 -8.12 14.39
C GLU A 84 -6.90 -7.22 14.68
N VAL A 85 -7.19 -5.92 14.79
CA VAL A 85 -6.22 -4.87 15.10
C VAL A 85 -6.82 -3.92 16.13
N GLU A 86 -5.96 -3.22 16.84
CA GLU A 86 -6.35 -2.11 17.70
C GLU A 86 -5.69 -0.84 17.18
N PHE A 87 -6.51 0.17 16.85
CA PHE A 87 -6.04 1.49 16.46
C PHE A 87 -6.75 2.55 17.30
N ASP A 88 -6.02 3.54 17.80
CA ASP A 88 -6.58 4.62 18.63
C ASP A 88 -7.37 4.08 19.86
N GLY A 89 -6.93 2.93 20.41
CA GLY A 89 -7.59 2.26 21.52
C GLY A 89 -8.96 1.62 21.17
N ARG A 90 -9.23 1.41 19.87
CA ARG A 90 -10.48 0.81 19.38
C ARG A 90 -10.17 -0.47 18.58
N PRO A 91 -10.95 -1.54 18.77
CA PRO A 91 -10.83 -2.73 17.94
C PRO A 91 -11.27 -2.41 16.50
N GLY A 92 -10.63 -3.06 15.54
CA GLY A 92 -10.98 -2.99 14.13
C GLY A 92 -10.42 -4.19 13.38
N LEU A 93 -10.64 -4.22 12.07
CA LEU A 93 -10.19 -5.26 11.17
C LEU A 93 -9.29 -4.67 10.09
N ALA A 94 -8.21 -5.39 9.79
CA ALA A 94 -7.31 -5.10 8.68
C ALA A 94 -7.11 -6.33 7.81
N HIS A 95 -6.79 -6.13 6.54
CA HIS A 95 -6.44 -7.21 5.63
C HIS A 95 -5.14 -7.90 6.09
N LYS A 96 -5.23 -9.18 6.48
CA LYS A 96 -4.15 -9.94 7.11
C LYS A 96 -2.83 -9.94 6.34
N GLY A 97 -2.87 -10.23 5.03
CA GLY A 97 -1.69 -10.22 4.17
C GLY A 97 -0.94 -8.87 4.20
N MET A 98 -1.65 -7.79 3.87
CA MET A 98 -1.10 -6.43 3.88
C MET A 98 -0.64 -5.97 5.27
N LEU A 99 -1.35 -6.38 6.33
CA LEU A 99 -0.93 -6.09 7.71
C LEU A 99 0.39 -6.77 8.05
N LYS A 100 0.57 -8.05 7.70
CA LYS A 100 1.85 -8.75 7.91
C LYS A 100 3.00 -8.05 7.21
N SER A 101 2.80 -7.59 5.97
CA SER A 101 3.80 -6.82 5.22
C SER A 101 4.11 -5.48 5.91
N ALA A 102 3.08 -4.76 6.37
CA ALA A 102 3.25 -3.49 7.08
C ALA A 102 4.03 -3.69 8.38
N LEU A 103 3.65 -4.67 9.21
CA LEU A 103 4.33 -4.98 10.47
C LEU A 103 5.80 -5.37 10.26
N LYS A 104 6.11 -6.16 9.22
CA LYS A 104 7.49 -6.55 8.90
C LYS A 104 8.36 -5.37 8.45
N LEU A 105 7.75 -4.31 7.92
CA LEU A 105 8.43 -3.11 7.42
C LEU A 105 8.44 -1.94 8.39
N ASP A 106 7.57 -1.96 9.41
CA ASP A 106 7.31 -0.82 10.30
C ASP A 106 8.59 -0.27 10.94
N ASP A 107 9.32 -1.10 11.70
CA ASP A 107 10.48 -0.64 12.45
C ASP A 107 11.61 -0.12 11.56
N CYS A 108 11.93 -0.83 10.47
CA CYS A 108 13.05 -0.45 9.61
C CYS A 108 12.73 0.79 8.76
N LEU A 109 11.52 0.90 8.23
CA LEU A 109 11.10 2.10 7.49
C LEU A 109 10.92 3.29 8.42
N ALA A 110 10.41 3.09 9.63
CA ALA A 110 10.27 4.18 10.59
C ALA A 110 11.64 4.73 11.00
N ALA A 111 12.61 3.86 11.27
CA ALA A 111 13.98 4.27 11.59
C ALA A 111 14.65 5.00 10.40
N ALA A 112 14.50 4.48 9.18
CA ALA A 112 15.03 5.12 7.98
C ALA A 112 14.38 6.50 7.72
N ALA A 113 13.07 6.61 7.91
CA ALA A 113 12.33 7.86 7.78
C ALA A 113 12.74 8.88 8.85
N GLN A 114 12.92 8.46 10.10
CA GLN A 114 13.40 9.32 11.19
C GLN A 114 14.80 9.88 10.89
N ALA A 115 15.74 9.02 10.48
CA ALA A 115 17.08 9.46 10.09
C ALA A 115 17.06 10.40 8.87
N ALA A 116 16.10 10.23 7.96
CA ALA A 116 15.90 11.12 6.83
C ALA A 116 15.32 12.49 7.26
N LEU A 117 14.39 12.51 8.21
CA LEU A 117 13.80 13.75 8.75
C LEU A 117 14.84 14.64 9.43
N GLU A 118 15.79 14.05 10.15
CA GLU A 118 16.90 14.77 10.81
C GLU A 118 17.80 15.54 9.81
N ARG A 119 17.69 15.22 8.52
CA ARG A 119 18.43 15.86 7.43
C ARG A 119 17.64 16.95 6.70
N LEU A 120 16.42 17.23 7.18
CA LEU A 120 15.57 18.35 6.76
C LEU A 120 15.49 19.41 7.88
N PRO A 121 15.27 20.68 7.52
CA PRO A 121 14.97 21.73 8.50
C PRO A 121 13.73 21.36 9.33
N PRO A 122 13.69 21.66 10.65
CA PRO A 122 12.57 21.31 11.53
C PRO A 122 11.19 21.77 11.00
N GLU A 123 11.13 22.94 10.38
CA GLU A 123 9.91 23.52 9.81
C GLU A 123 9.40 22.80 8.54
N GLN A 124 10.23 21.92 7.95
CA GLN A 124 9.93 21.13 6.74
C GLN A 124 9.86 19.63 7.03
N GLN A 125 9.96 19.20 8.29
CA GLN A 125 9.88 17.79 8.62
C GLN A 125 8.45 17.32 8.42
N LYS A 126 8.19 16.50 7.40
CA LYS A 126 6.92 15.83 7.12
C LYS A 126 7.19 14.47 6.49
N ILE A 127 6.28 13.52 6.68
CA ILE A 127 6.37 12.21 6.03
C ILE A 127 5.22 12.01 5.06
N LEU A 128 5.55 11.59 3.85
CA LEU A 128 4.60 11.19 2.83
C LEU A 128 4.81 9.72 2.49
N LEU A 129 3.87 8.87 2.87
CA LEU A 129 3.80 7.51 2.37
C LEU A 129 3.08 7.51 1.02
N CYS A 130 3.52 6.65 0.11
CA CYS A 130 2.77 6.41 -1.12
C CYS A 130 2.95 4.99 -1.61
N GLY A 131 1.99 4.54 -2.41
CA GLY A 131 2.08 3.24 -3.07
C GLY A 131 0.98 3.05 -4.09
N HIS A 132 1.14 2.01 -4.92
CA HIS A 132 0.17 1.61 -5.93
C HIS A 132 -0.31 0.17 -5.69
N SER A 133 -1.60 -0.10 -5.93
CA SER A 133 -2.21 -1.42 -5.78
C SER A 133 -1.94 -1.99 -4.37
N LEU A 134 -1.37 -3.18 -4.23
CA LEU A 134 -0.98 -3.75 -2.94
C LEU A 134 -0.10 -2.82 -2.10
N GLY A 135 0.88 -2.15 -2.74
CA GLY A 135 1.79 -1.24 -2.06
C GLY A 135 1.06 -0.04 -1.45
N ALA A 136 -0.06 0.38 -2.07
CA ALA A 136 -0.92 1.42 -1.53
C ALA A 136 -1.59 0.97 -0.22
N GLY A 137 -2.01 -0.29 -0.14
CA GLY A 137 -2.64 -0.81 1.07
C GLY A 137 -1.66 -0.99 2.23
N VAL A 138 -0.44 -1.46 1.94
CA VAL A 138 0.65 -1.51 2.93
C VAL A 138 1.01 -0.09 3.40
N ALA A 139 1.10 0.88 2.49
CA ALA A 139 1.33 2.29 2.83
C ALA A 139 0.23 2.86 3.73
N ALA A 140 -1.05 2.57 3.43
CA ALA A 140 -2.18 3.04 4.22
C ALA A 140 -2.15 2.48 5.65
N LEU A 141 -1.78 1.20 5.83
CA LEU A 141 -1.64 0.58 7.16
C LEU A 141 -0.47 1.17 7.95
N LEU A 142 0.69 1.36 7.32
CA LEU A 142 1.83 2.04 7.94
C LEU A 142 1.44 3.46 8.36
N ALA A 143 0.76 4.21 7.50
CA ALA A 143 0.30 5.56 7.81
C ALA A 143 -0.69 5.58 8.98
N LYS A 144 -1.62 4.62 9.03
CA LYS A 144 -2.58 4.46 10.14
C LYS A 144 -1.85 4.18 11.46
N ARG A 145 -0.85 3.29 11.45
CA ARG A 145 -0.01 2.98 12.63
C ARG A 145 0.83 4.17 13.06
N TRP A 146 1.45 4.88 12.13
CA TRP A 146 2.33 6.01 12.44
C TRP A 146 1.57 7.22 12.97
N ASN A 147 0.29 7.36 12.60
CA ASN A 147 -0.63 8.37 13.12
C ASN A 147 -1.49 7.88 14.29
N ASP A 148 -1.28 6.67 14.83
CA ASP A 148 -2.09 6.16 15.94
C ASP A 148 -1.98 7.12 17.14
N SER A 149 -3.09 7.70 17.57
CA SER A 149 -3.13 8.72 18.61
C SER A 149 -2.70 8.19 19.98
N GLY A 150 -2.81 6.88 20.23
CA GLY A 150 -2.34 6.26 21.46
C GLY A 150 -0.83 6.08 21.51
N SER A 151 -0.17 5.98 20.36
CA SER A 151 1.27 5.74 20.25
C SER A 151 1.83 6.25 18.92
N PRO A 152 1.81 7.57 18.68
CA PRO A 152 2.24 8.14 17.40
C PRO A 152 3.73 7.87 17.19
N ARG A 153 4.09 7.34 16.03
CA ARG A 153 5.48 6.96 15.74
C ARG A 153 6.37 8.18 15.48
N PHE A 154 5.77 9.29 15.06
CA PHE A 154 6.45 10.52 14.71
C PHE A 154 5.76 11.73 15.36
N ALA A 155 6.55 12.73 15.72
CA ALA A 155 6.05 14.02 16.21
C ALA A 155 5.66 14.99 15.06
N THR A 156 5.64 14.51 13.82
CA THR A 156 5.31 15.31 12.65
C THR A 156 4.11 14.76 11.87
N GLU A 157 3.60 15.57 10.94
CA GLU A 157 2.57 15.21 9.98
C GLU A 157 3.00 14.01 9.13
N VAL A 158 2.20 12.95 9.17
CA VAL A 158 2.34 11.76 8.34
C VAL A 158 1.11 11.64 7.43
N ARG A 159 1.30 11.69 6.12
CA ARG A 159 0.24 11.55 5.10
C ARG A 159 0.46 10.32 4.25
N CYS A 160 -0.59 9.83 3.59
CA CYS A 160 -0.52 8.73 2.64
C CYS A 160 -1.27 9.04 1.34
N LEU A 161 -0.64 8.78 0.21
CA LEU A 161 -1.27 8.79 -1.12
C LEU A 161 -1.35 7.36 -1.66
N ALA A 162 -2.58 6.84 -1.75
CA ALA A 162 -2.84 5.44 -2.03
C ALA A 162 -3.49 5.27 -3.42
N PHE A 163 -2.72 4.84 -4.42
CA PHE A 163 -3.20 4.74 -5.81
C PHE A 163 -3.71 3.34 -6.14
N GLY A 164 -4.95 3.22 -6.64
CA GLY A 164 -5.55 1.91 -6.95
C GLY A 164 -5.58 0.97 -5.73
N CYS A 165 -5.75 1.53 -4.54
CA CYS A 165 -5.65 0.79 -3.28
C CYS A 165 -6.81 -0.21 -3.14
N PRO A 166 -6.56 -1.49 -2.81
CA PRO A 166 -7.61 -2.45 -2.47
C PRO A 166 -8.30 -2.07 -1.15
N GLN A 167 -9.32 -2.82 -0.75
CA GLN A 167 -9.93 -2.68 0.58
C GLN A 167 -8.97 -3.24 1.65
N VAL A 168 -8.62 -2.42 2.64
CA VAL A 168 -7.55 -2.72 3.61
C VAL A 168 -8.02 -2.75 5.04
N LEU A 169 -8.99 -1.91 5.39
CA LEU A 169 -9.51 -1.68 6.73
C LEU A 169 -11.04 -1.88 6.70
N ASP A 170 -11.62 -2.17 7.86
CA ASP A 170 -13.07 -2.02 8.04
C ASP A 170 -13.53 -0.55 7.87
N ALA A 171 -14.85 -0.36 7.81
CA ALA A 171 -15.44 0.95 7.55
C ALA A 171 -15.06 1.99 8.60
N ASP A 172 -15.12 1.63 9.89
CA ASP A 172 -14.84 2.56 10.99
C ASP A 172 -13.36 2.98 11.02
N SER A 173 -12.44 2.02 10.87
CA SER A 173 -11.01 2.30 10.82
C SER A 173 -10.62 3.07 9.56
N ALA A 174 -11.27 2.79 8.43
CA ALA A 174 -11.09 3.52 7.18
C ALA A 174 -11.57 4.98 7.28
N GLU A 175 -12.72 5.23 7.93
CA GLU A 175 -13.23 6.59 8.16
C GLU A 175 -12.25 7.43 8.96
N VAL A 176 -11.63 6.86 10.01
CA VAL A 176 -10.58 7.55 10.76
C VAL A 176 -9.35 7.81 9.88
N ALA A 177 -8.95 6.83 9.06
CA ALA A 177 -7.79 6.96 8.18
C ALA A 177 -7.94 8.06 7.11
N CYS A 178 -9.17 8.47 6.75
CA CYS A 178 -9.42 9.60 5.83
C CYS A 178 -8.79 10.92 6.29
N ARG A 179 -8.46 11.05 7.58
CA ARG A 179 -7.76 12.23 8.11
C ARG A 179 -6.35 12.40 7.55
N HIS A 180 -5.69 11.32 7.12
CA HIS A 180 -4.30 11.34 6.67
C HIS A 180 -4.05 10.59 5.36
N THR A 181 -4.96 9.72 4.93
CA THR A 181 -4.83 8.92 3.72
C THR A 181 -5.78 9.42 2.64
N THR A 182 -5.24 9.74 1.47
CA THR A 182 -6.00 10.07 0.26
C THR A 182 -5.86 8.95 -0.74
N SER A 183 -6.99 8.33 -1.13
CA SER A 183 -7.02 7.25 -2.12
C SER A 183 -7.39 7.77 -3.50
N PHE A 184 -6.65 7.34 -4.53
CA PHE A 184 -6.90 7.68 -5.93
C PHE A 184 -7.37 6.44 -6.69
N VAL A 185 -8.53 6.56 -7.34
CA VAL A 185 -9.13 5.46 -8.13
C VAL A 185 -9.32 5.92 -9.56
N TYR A 186 -8.78 5.17 -10.52
CA TYR A 186 -8.88 5.50 -11.94
C TYR A 186 -10.05 4.78 -12.60
N GLY A 187 -11.16 5.49 -12.83
CA GLY A 187 -12.29 5.03 -13.64
C GLY A 187 -12.73 3.60 -13.31
N PRO A 188 -12.63 2.64 -14.25
CA PRO A 188 -13.06 1.26 -14.04
C PRO A 188 -11.98 0.36 -13.40
N ASP A 189 -11.08 0.88 -12.58
CA ASP A 189 -10.08 0.08 -11.85
C ASP A 189 -10.75 -0.92 -10.88
N ILE A 190 -10.50 -2.21 -11.08
CA ILE A 190 -11.09 -3.29 -10.28
C ILE A 190 -10.46 -3.40 -8.90
N VAL A 191 -9.20 -3.00 -8.71
CA VAL A 191 -8.46 -3.28 -7.47
C VAL A 191 -9.15 -2.70 -6.22
N PRO A 192 -9.63 -1.44 -6.20
CA PRO A 192 -10.35 -0.88 -5.05
C PRO A 192 -11.69 -1.55 -4.74
N ARG A 193 -12.19 -2.36 -5.67
CA ARG A 193 -13.45 -3.11 -5.54
C ARG A 193 -13.24 -4.56 -5.15
N LEU A 194 -11.99 -5.02 -5.03
CA LEU A 194 -11.66 -6.37 -4.61
C LEU A 194 -11.56 -6.46 -3.09
N SER A 195 -12.32 -7.39 -2.52
CA SER A 195 -12.22 -7.89 -1.15
C SER A 195 -12.75 -9.32 -1.06
N LEU A 196 -12.58 -9.97 0.09
CA LEU A 196 -13.19 -11.29 0.32
C LEU A 196 -14.71 -11.25 0.14
N ALA A 197 -15.34 -10.17 0.59
CA ALA A 197 -16.78 -9.95 0.44
C ALA A 197 -17.15 -9.86 -1.04
N SER A 198 -16.50 -8.99 -1.83
CA SER A 198 -16.82 -8.86 -3.26
C SER A 198 -16.51 -10.14 -4.05
N ALA A 199 -15.48 -10.89 -3.67
CA ALA A 199 -15.15 -12.18 -4.29
C ALA A 199 -16.19 -13.26 -3.93
N THR A 200 -16.69 -13.25 -2.70
CA THR A 200 -17.77 -14.14 -2.23
C THR A 200 -19.08 -13.80 -2.95
N ASP A 201 -19.44 -12.52 -3.04
CA ASP A 201 -20.62 -12.05 -3.75
C ASP A 201 -20.55 -12.45 -5.23
N LEU A 202 -19.39 -12.23 -5.87
CA LEU A 202 -19.18 -12.64 -7.25
C LEU A 202 -19.31 -14.16 -7.43
N ARG A 203 -18.72 -14.96 -6.54
CA ARG A 203 -18.85 -16.42 -6.56
C ARG A 203 -20.31 -16.83 -6.46
N ASP A 204 -21.05 -16.26 -5.51
CA ASP A 204 -22.45 -16.63 -5.25
C ASP A 204 -23.35 -16.25 -6.42
N VAL A 205 -23.10 -15.10 -7.05
CA VAL A 205 -23.76 -14.69 -8.30
C VAL A 205 -23.43 -15.66 -9.44
N LEU A 206 -22.17 -16.05 -9.61
CA LEU A 206 -21.75 -16.98 -10.66
C LEU A 206 -22.36 -18.37 -10.49
N VAL A 207 -22.43 -18.88 -9.26
CA VAL A 207 -23.08 -20.17 -8.95
C VAL A 207 -24.56 -20.12 -9.32
N ARG A 208 -25.25 -19.03 -8.95
CA ARG A 208 -26.66 -18.83 -9.31
C ARG A 208 -26.87 -18.68 -10.82
N LEU A 209 -25.97 -18.00 -11.52
CA LEU A 209 -26.03 -17.83 -12.97
C LEU A 209 -25.71 -19.11 -13.76
N HIS A 210 -24.97 -20.05 -13.17
CA HIS A 210 -24.64 -21.31 -13.83
C HIS A 210 -25.88 -22.21 -14.00
N ASP A 211 -26.80 -22.18 -13.04
CA ASP A 211 -28.10 -22.85 -13.12
C ASP A 211 -29.21 -21.95 -12.54
N PRO A 212 -29.67 -20.95 -13.31
CA PRO A 212 -30.65 -19.98 -12.83
C PRO A 212 -31.95 -20.65 -12.36
N VAL A 213 -32.41 -21.67 -13.10
CA VAL A 213 -33.69 -22.34 -12.84
C VAL A 213 -33.63 -23.15 -11.54
N ALA A 214 -32.53 -23.88 -11.29
CA ALA A 214 -32.36 -24.60 -10.02
C ALA A 214 -32.28 -23.66 -8.79
N HIS A 215 -31.88 -22.41 -9.01
CA HIS A 215 -31.81 -21.38 -7.97
C HIS A 215 -33.02 -20.43 -7.96
N GLY A 216 -34.11 -20.76 -8.66
CA GLY A 216 -35.35 -19.99 -8.64
C GLY A 216 -35.27 -18.63 -9.35
N LEU A 217 -34.25 -18.45 -10.20
CA LEU A 217 -34.07 -17.27 -11.04
C LEU A 217 -34.63 -17.50 -12.44
N ASP A 218 -35.05 -16.41 -13.09
CA ASP A 218 -35.51 -16.44 -14.47
C ASP A 218 -34.35 -16.88 -15.40
N PRO A 219 -34.55 -17.83 -16.32
CA PRO A 219 -33.52 -18.22 -17.29
C PRO A 219 -33.07 -17.08 -18.22
N CYS A 220 -33.82 -15.97 -18.29
CA CYS A 220 -33.47 -14.73 -18.97
C CYS A 220 -33.20 -13.58 -17.98
N LEU A 221 -32.21 -13.76 -17.10
CA LEU A 221 -31.72 -12.69 -16.23
C LEU A 221 -31.13 -11.54 -17.05
N GLN A 222 -31.66 -10.33 -16.84
CA GLN A 222 -30.99 -9.10 -17.27
C GLN A 222 -30.19 -8.52 -16.10
N ALA A 223 -29.12 -7.78 -16.39
CA ALA A 223 -28.25 -7.19 -15.36
C ALA A 223 -29.03 -6.33 -14.34
N GLY A 224 -30.12 -5.69 -14.76
CA GLY A 224 -31.00 -4.91 -13.87
C GLY A 224 -31.78 -5.76 -12.84
N SER A 225 -32.05 -7.02 -13.13
CA SER A 225 -32.76 -7.95 -12.24
C SER A 225 -31.88 -8.46 -11.09
N LEU A 226 -30.56 -8.49 -11.29
CA LEU A 226 -29.56 -8.95 -10.31
C LEU A 226 -29.24 -7.91 -9.22
N LEU A 227 -29.40 -6.62 -9.53
CA LEU A 227 -29.10 -5.54 -8.59
C LEU A 227 -30.30 -5.18 -7.68
N ALA A 228 -31.48 -5.75 -7.93
CA ALA A 228 -32.73 -5.44 -7.24
C ALA A 228 -33.18 -6.56 -6.27
N ALA A 229 -32.46 -7.69 -6.23
CA ALA A 229 -32.74 -8.86 -5.39
C ALA A 229 -31.72 -8.96 -4.25
#